data_AF-A0A353EFE9-F1
#
_entry.id   AF-A0A353EFE9-F1
#
_cell.length_a   1.000
_cell.length_b   1.000
_cell.length_c   1.000
_cell.angle_alpha   90.00
_cell.angle_beta   90.00
_cell.angle_gamma   90.00
#
_symmetry.space_group_name_H-M   'P 1'
#
loop_
_entity.id
_entity.type
_entity.pdbx_description
1 polymer ?
#
loop_
_entity_poly.entity_id
_entity_poly.type
_entity_poly.pdbx_seq_one_letter_code
_entity_poly.pdbx_strand_id
1 'polypeptide(L)'
;METKAKLLLALTTTIALSGCATDGSDLSFSEKMRRLYKSNIEFYMPPRQAAINQFNDIVVYSETNESPATLNIVESRLAKASIAGQPYFHDVSQKIAGNHDETTGILKIETAPVNVSTRSYRERRDQCYVDDTVRTCSGEDAFFTYVSCSGIYATVSAEYELVNSNQEVIIPATTVKRRVESEKCSDESGSVLSKKAITEKVQRSLGYKIARQLTPRTIERPNDLVTSLDVHDGEVARSV
;
A
#
# COMPACT_ATOMS: atom_id res chain seq x y z
N MET A 1 20.38 26.38 3.13
CA MET A 1 18.98 26.82 2.93
C MET A 1 18.40 26.08 1.72
N GLU A 2 18.17 24.77 1.83
CA GLU A 2 17.74 23.91 0.70
C GLU A 2 16.49 23.06 1.06
N THR A 3 15.63 23.56 1.95
CA THR A 3 14.53 22.77 2.52
C THR A 3 13.14 23.00 1.89
N LYS A 4 13.03 23.62 0.71
CA LYS A 4 11.71 24.02 0.15
C LYS A 4 11.24 23.35 -1.14
N ALA A 5 11.91 22.32 -1.67
CA ALA A 5 11.60 21.84 -3.03
C ALA A 5 11.39 20.31 -3.18
N LYS A 6 10.89 19.59 -2.18
CA LYS A 6 10.52 18.17 -2.35
C LYS A 6 9.05 17.92 -2.72
N LEU A 7 8.22 18.96 -2.71
CA LEU A 7 6.84 18.91 -3.20
C LEU A 7 6.51 20.19 -3.99
N LEU A 8 7.41 20.63 -4.87
CA LEU A 8 7.05 21.59 -5.90
C LEU A 8 6.68 20.79 -7.15
N LEU A 9 5.42 20.93 -7.55
CA LEU A 9 4.90 20.67 -8.90
C LEU A 9 6.03 20.46 -9.93
N ALA A 10 6.16 19.24 -10.47
CA ALA A 10 6.77 19.05 -11.79
C ALA A 10 5.77 19.56 -12.84
N LEU A 11 5.56 20.87 -12.86
CA LEU A 11 4.91 21.61 -13.93
C LEU A 11 6.02 22.45 -14.57
N THR A 12 7.06 21.78 -15.06
CA THR A 12 8.00 22.39 -16.00
C THR A 12 7.28 22.47 -17.34
N THR A 13 6.69 23.64 -17.56
CA THR A 13 6.24 24.12 -18.86
C THR A 13 7.28 23.81 -19.93
N THR A 14 6.95 22.92 -20.87
CA THR A 14 7.47 23.05 -22.23
C THR A 14 6.47 23.87 -23.05
N ILE A 15 6.30 25.14 -22.66
CA ILE A 15 5.85 26.16 -23.62
C ILE A 15 7.11 26.65 -24.32
N ALA A 16 7.62 25.80 -25.19
CA ALA A 16 8.63 26.15 -26.18
C ALA A 16 8.45 25.17 -27.33
N LEU A 17 7.36 25.36 -28.10
CA LEU A 17 7.18 24.94 -29.49
C LEU A 17 5.84 25.45 -30.05
N SER A 18 5.53 26.72 -29.82
CA SER A 18 4.71 27.51 -30.75
C SER A 18 5.65 28.39 -31.56
N GLY A 19 6.48 27.75 -32.39
CA GLY A 19 7.56 28.42 -33.11
C GLY A 19 8.33 27.51 -34.05
N CYS A 20 7.65 26.55 -34.68
CA CYS A 20 7.95 25.99 -36.01
C CYS A 20 6.84 24.98 -36.32
N ALA A 21 5.78 25.48 -36.96
CA ALA A 21 4.96 24.61 -37.77
C ALA A 21 5.83 24.12 -38.94
N THR A 22 5.88 22.82 -39.13
CA THR A 22 5.80 22.13 -40.43
C THR A 22 5.93 20.65 -40.14
N ASP A 23 4.81 19.98 -39.86
CA ASP A 23 4.55 18.66 -40.42
C ASP A 23 3.05 18.40 -40.37
N GLY A 24 2.47 18.33 -41.58
CA GLY A 24 1.04 18.26 -41.86
C GLY A 24 0.37 17.01 -41.33
N SER A 25 0.09 17.01 -40.02
CA SER A 25 -0.81 16.05 -39.41
C SER A 25 -1.97 16.78 -38.73
N ASP A 26 -3.15 16.66 -39.32
CA ASP A 26 -4.47 17.01 -38.77
C ASP A 26 -4.82 16.07 -37.61
N LEU A 27 -3.96 16.04 -36.61
CA LEU A 27 -4.22 15.33 -35.37
C LEU A 27 -5.08 16.23 -34.49
N SER A 28 -6.17 15.66 -34.02
CA SER A 28 -7.03 16.28 -33.02
C SER A 28 -6.23 16.67 -31.78
N PHE A 29 -6.72 17.66 -31.01
CA PHE A 29 -6.07 18.10 -29.77
C PHE A 29 -5.78 16.93 -28.82
N SER A 30 -6.69 15.96 -28.75
CA SER A 30 -6.52 14.75 -27.95
C SER A 30 -5.39 13.85 -28.45
N GLU A 31 -5.15 13.74 -29.77
CA GLU A 31 -4.03 13.00 -30.33
C GLU A 31 -2.69 13.73 -30.18
N LYS A 32 -2.69 15.07 -30.22
CA LYS A 32 -1.50 15.87 -29.90
C LYS A 32 -1.12 15.70 -28.43
N MET A 33 -2.10 15.74 -27.52
CA MET A 33 -1.90 15.44 -26.10
C MET A 33 -1.43 14.00 -25.90
N ARG A 34 -2.07 13.01 -26.55
CA ARG A 34 -1.68 11.60 -26.48
C ARG A 34 -0.27 11.33 -27.04
N ARG A 35 0.21 12.13 -28.00
CA ARG A 35 1.58 12.09 -28.52
C ARG A 35 2.58 12.82 -27.62
N LEU A 36 2.23 13.97 -27.05
CA LEU A 36 3.04 14.70 -26.05
C LEU A 36 3.19 13.89 -24.75
N TYR A 37 2.16 13.14 -24.36
CA TYR A 37 2.14 12.27 -23.18
C TYR A 37 2.46 10.81 -23.46
N LYS A 38 2.93 10.49 -24.68
CA LYS A 38 3.32 9.13 -25.07
C LYS A 38 4.59 8.65 -24.36
N SER A 39 5.26 9.55 -23.64
CA SER A 39 6.43 9.28 -22.80
C SER A 39 6.14 9.71 -21.36
N ASN A 40 5.67 8.75 -20.56
CA ASN A 40 5.84 8.61 -19.10
C ASN A 40 5.66 9.86 -18.22
N ILE A 41 4.46 10.44 -18.16
CA ILE A 41 4.11 11.27 -17.00
C ILE A 41 3.70 10.34 -15.87
N GLU A 42 4.58 10.17 -14.89
CA GLU A 42 4.29 9.50 -13.63
C GLU A 42 3.81 10.53 -12.60
N PHE A 43 2.64 10.31 -12.03
CA PHE A 43 2.12 11.14 -10.94
C PHE A 43 2.48 10.48 -9.63
N TYR A 44 2.95 11.27 -8.66
CA TYR A 44 3.29 10.78 -7.33
C TYR A 44 2.36 11.41 -6.30
N MET A 45 1.60 10.57 -5.59
CA MET A 45 0.93 11.01 -4.38
C MET A 45 1.94 11.07 -3.22
N PRO A 46 1.90 12.12 -2.38
CA PRO A 46 2.71 12.15 -1.17
C PRO A 46 2.35 10.97 -0.25
N PRO A 47 3.24 10.61 0.69
CA PRO A 47 2.89 9.67 1.74
C PRO A 47 1.69 10.20 2.55
N ARG A 48 0.94 9.28 3.16
CA ARG A 48 -0.21 9.67 3.99
C ARG A 48 0.22 10.46 5.21
N GLN A 49 1.40 10.16 5.74
CA GLN A 49 2.05 10.95 6.78
C GLN A 49 3.03 11.94 6.15
N ALA A 50 2.53 13.06 5.61
CA ALA A 50 3.34 14.03 4.86
C ALA A 50 4.51 14.63 5.66
N ALA A 51 4.43 14.61 7.00
CA ALA A 51 5.51 15.09 7.88
C ALA A 51 6.82 14.30 7.71
N ILE A 52 6.78 13.07 7.19
CA ILE A 52 8.00 12.28 6.92
C ILE A 52 8.87 12.89 5.82
N ASN A 53 8.33 13.77 4.97
CA ASN A 53 9.03 14.33 3.81
C ASN A 53 10.21 15.25 4.19
N GLN A 54 10.29 15.68 5.45
CA GLN A 54 11.37 16.53 5.95
C GLN A 54 12.67 15.77 6.18
N PHE A 55 12.61 14.43 6.22
CA PHE A 55 13.76 13.58 6.51
C PHE A 55 14.41 13.08 5.24
N ASN A 56 15.74 13.08 5.23
CA ASN A 56 16.55 12.48 4.16
C ASN A 56 16.87 11.03 4.48
N ASP A 57 17.15 10.74 5.75
CA ASP A 57 17.52 9.41 6.23
C ASP A 57 16.52 8.93 7.28
N ILE A 58 16.26 7.62 7.30
CA ILE A 58 15.34 6.99 8.26
C ILE A 58 16.01 5.83 8.99
N VAL A 59 16.01 5.88 10.32
CA VAL A 59 16.39 4.73 11.16
C VAL A 59 15.13 4.00 11.60
N VAL A 60 14.98 2.74 11.20
CA VAL A 60 13.87 1.87 11.61
C VAL A 60 14.29 1.10 12.85
N TYR A 61 13.59 1.32 13.97
CA TYR A 61 13.99 0.82 15.28
C TYR A 61 12.84 0.12 16.00
N SER A 62 13.19 -0.84 16.87
CA SER A 62 12.30 -1.47 17.84
C SER A 62 13.08 -1.78 19.11
N GLU A 63 12.46 -1.54 20.27
CA GLU A 63 13.04 -1.84 21.58
C GLU A 63 12.97 -3.33 21.90
N THR A 64 11.87 -3.99 21.50
CA THR A 64 11.55 -5.34 21.93
C THR A 64 12.06 -6.43 20.98
N ASN A 65 12.48 -6.06 19.76
CA ASN A 65 12.95 -6.97 18.70
C ASN A 65 12.00 -8.17 18.42
N GLU A 66 10.73 -8.06 18.80
CA GLU A 66 9.76 -9.16 18.81
C GLU A 66 9.31 -9.60 17.40
N SER A 67 9.62 -8.80 16.37
CA SER A 67 9.08 -9.01 15.02
C SER A 67 10.03 -8.55 13.92
N PRO A 68 11.18 -9.24 13.73
CA PRO A 68 12.18 -8.88 12.73
C PRO A 68 11.60 -8.90 11.29
N ALA A 69 10.61 -9.75 11.02
CA ALA A 69 9.95 -9.78 9.72
C ALA A 69 9.18 -8.49 9.40
N THR A 70 8.62 -7.81 10.42
CA THR A 70 7.94 -6.52 10.22
C THR A 70 8.96 -5.42 9.94
N LEU A 71 10.00 -5.32 10.76
CA LEU A 71 11.07 -4.32 10.64
C LEU A 71 11.80 -4.43 9.30
N ASN A 72 12.23 -5.64 8.92
CA ASN A 72 12.91 -5.90 7.65
C ASN A 72 12.07 -5.48 6.44
N ILE A 73 10.75 -5.70 6.49
CA ILE A 73 9.86 -5.28 5.41
C ILE A 73 9.70 -3.76 5.38
N VAL A 74 9.59 -3.11 6.53
CA VAL A 74 9.49 -1.64 6.59
C VAL A 74 10.77 -1.02 6.03
N GLU A 75 11.94 -1.39 6.56
CA GLU A 75 13.25 -0.95 6.07
C GLU A 75 13.37 -1.17 4.56
N SER A 76 13.18 -2.41 4.09
CA SER A 76 13.34 -2.74 2.67
C SER A 76 12.39 -1.95 1.76
N ARG A 77 11.19 -1.60 2.24
CA ARG A 77 10.22 -0.83 1.44
C ARG A 77 10.50 0.66 1.46
N LEU A 78 10.93 1.22 2.58
CA LEU A 78 11.37 2.61 2.65
C LEU A 78 12.63 2.80 1.78
N ALA A 79 13.61 1.91 1.86
CA ALA A 79 14.84 1.95 1.07
C ALA A 79 14.59 1.86 -0.45
N LYS A 80 13.53 1.16 -0.86
CA LYS A 80 13.13 1.01 -2.28
C LYS A 80 12.17 2.10 -2.77
N ALA A 81 11.68 2.96 -1.89
CA ALA A 81 10.79 4.04 -2.29
C ALA A 81 11.56 5.01 -3.19
N SER A 82 10.95 5.41 -4.30
CA SER A 82 11.56 6.34 -5.25
C SER A 82 10.53 7.28 -5.85
N ILE A 83 10.99 8.45 -6.28
CA ILE A 83 10.23 9.44 -7.05
C ILE A 83 11.10 9.80 -8.26
N ALA A 84 10.54 9.68 -9.47
CA ALA A 84 11.24 9.94 -10.73
C ALA A 84 12.58 9.19 -10.86
N GLY A 85 12.61 7.93 -10.41
CA GLY A 85 13.81 7.08 -10.42
C GLY A 85 14.88 7.45 -9.40
N GLN A 86 14.65 8.47 -8.57
CA GLN A 86 15.55 8.84 -7.47
C GLN A 86 15.07 8.24 -6.14
N PRO A 87 15.97 7.75 -5.28
CA PRO A 87 15.61 7.29 -3.94
C PRO A 87 14.85 8.37 -3.16
N TYR A 88 13.76 7.97 -2.52
CA TYR A 88 12.93 8.88 -1.73
C TYR A 88 13.61 9.25 -0.40
N PHE A 89 14.22 8.26 0.24
CA PHE A 89 15.17 8.43 1.33
C PHE A 89 16.57 8.12 0.80
N HIS A 90 17.55 8.87 1.26
CA HIS A 90 18.95 8.67 0.89
C HIS A 90 19.50 7.40 1.57
N ASP A 91 19.34 7.29 2.88
CA ASP A 91 19.65 6.07 3.63
C ASP A 91 18.47 5.59 4.49
N VAL A 92 18.34 4.26 4.60
CA VAL A 92 17.41 3.62 5.52
C VAL A 92 18.12 2.46 6.20
N SER A 93 18.18 2.51 7.53
CA SER A 93 18.93 1.51 8.30
C SER A 93 18.19 1.07 9.55
N GLN A 94 18.53 -0.11 10.07
CA GLN A 94 18.08 -0.56 11.41
C GLN A 94 19.07 -0.23 12.53
N LYS A 95 20.16 0.48 12.24
CA LYS A 95 21.22 0.76 13.21
C LYS A 95 21.15 2.21 13.66
N ILE A 96 20.94 2.42 14.96
CA ILE A 96 21.22 3.69 15.61
C ILE A 96 22.75 3.77 15.78
N ALA A 97 23.47 4.20 14.74
CA ALA A 97 24.90 4.39 14.80
C ALA A 97 25.30 5.75 14.23
N GLY A 98 25.84 6.62 15.10
CA GLY A 98 26.39 7.93 14.73
C GLY A 98 25.69 9.12 15.40
N ASN A 99 26.24 10.30 15.17
CA ASN A 99 25.53 11.55 15.43
C ASN A 99 24.50 11.74 14.32
N HIS A 100 23.22 11.54 14.65
CA HIS A 100 22.13 11.85 13.74
C HIS A 100 21.98 13.37 13.62
N ASP A 101 21.97 13.88 12.39
CA ASP A 101 21.67 15.29 12.16
C ASP A 101 20.15 15.56 12.23
N GLU A 102 19.75 16.82 12.10
CA GLU A 102 18.33 17.22 12.14
C GLU A 102 17.52 16.66 10.96
N THR A 103 18.17 16.09 9.94
CA THR A 103 17.52 15.53 8.75
C THR A 103 17.31 14.02 8.84
N THR A 104 17.71 13.40 9.96
CA THR A 104 17.45 12.00 10.25
C THR A 104 16.18 11.81 11.08
N GLY A 105 15.26 10.99 10.58
CA GLY A 105 14.08 10.56 11.33
C GLY A 105 14.30 9.19 11.95
N ILE A 106 13.89 8.99 13.20
CA ILE A 106 13.91 7.66 13.86
C ILE A 106 12.48 7.15 14.01
N LEU A 107 12.18 6.11 13.25
CA LEU A 107 10.91 5.42 13.18
C LEU A 107 10.90 4.26 14.19
N LYS A 108 10.28 4.48 15.33
CA LYS A 108 10.09 3.46 16.37
C LYS A 108 8.88 2.61 16.01
N ILE A 109 9.01 1.29 16.05
CA ILE A 109 7.95 0.34 15.74
C ILE A 109 7.89 -0.73 16.83
N GLU A 110 6.77 -0.76 17.56
CA GLU A 110 6.49 -1.78 18.55
C GLU A 110 5.36 -2.69 18.08
N THR A 111 5.63 -3.99 18.05
CA THR A 111 4.67 -4.99 17.56
C THR A 111 4.11 -5.78 18.73
N ALA A 112 2.79 -5.91 18.79
CA ALA A 112 2.14 -6.82 19.72
C ALA A 112 2.35 -8.29 19.30
N PRO A 113 2.23 -9.25 20.25
CA PRO A 113 2.25 -10.67 19.94
C PRO A 113 1.19 -11.06 18.89
N VAL A 114 1.57 -11.96 17.98
CA VAL A 114 0.66 -12.44 16.93
C VAL A 114 -0.35 -13.41 17.53
N ASN A 115 -1.64 -13.08 17.42
CA ASN A 115 -2.73 -13.97 17.81
C ASN A 115 -3.14 -14.86 16.63
N VAL A 116 -2.99 -16.17 16.80
CA VAL A 116 -3.35 -17.18 15.79
C VAL A 116 -4.55 -17.99 16.28
N SER A 117 -5.57 -18.10 15.44
CA SER A 117 -6.79 -18.84 15.75
C SER A 117 -7.20 -19.70 14.56
N THR A 118 -7.79 -20.85 14.85
CA THR A 118 -8.30 -21.80 13.86
C THR A 118 -9.82 -21.84 13.89
N ARG A 119 -10.44 -21.99 12.73
CA ARG A 119 -11.88 -22.21 12.59
C ARG A 119 -12.15 -23.46 11.76
N SER A 120 -13.21 -24.17 12.11
CA SER A 120 -13.77 -25.25 11.30
C SER A 120 -15.26 -25.03 11.17
N TYR A 121 -15.80 -25.13 9.97
CA TYR A 121 -17.22 -24.95 9.70
C TYR A 121 -17.65 -25.75 8.48
N ARG A 122 -18.97 -25.83 8.23
CA ARG A 122 -19.52 -26.44 7.02
C ARG A 122 -20.14 -25.37 6.16
N GLU A 123 -19.80 -25.37 4.87
CA GLU A 123 -20.42 -24.51 3.88
C GLU A 123 -21.41 -25.34 3.05
N ARG A 124 -22.58 -24.76 2.77
CA ARG A 124 -23.55 -25.37 1.86
C ARG A 124 -23.15 -25.01 0.43
N ARG A 125 -22.96 -26.01 -0.41
CA ARG A 125 -22.73 -25.87 -1.85
C ARG A 125 -23.96 -26.35 -2.60
N ASP A 126 -24.53 -25.49 -3.43
CA ASP A 126 -25.59 -25.86 -4.36
C ASP A 126 -24.96 -26.28 -5.71
N GLN A 127 -25.34 -27.45 -6.20
CA GLN A 127 -24.75 -28.12 -7.36
C GLN A 127 -25.82 -28.66 -8.30
N CYS A 128 -25.52 -28.67 -9.60
CA CYS A 128 -26.38 -29.23 -10.65
C CYS A 128 -25.56 -30.17 -11.53
N TYR A 129 -26.23 -31.18 -12.08
CA TYR A 129 -25.67 -31.99 -13.18
C TYR A 129 -25.93 -31.29 -14.50
N VAL A 130 -24.88 -31.03 -15.27
CA VAL A 130 -24.94 -30.52 -16.65
C VAL A 130 -24.06 -31.43 -17.49
N ASP A 131 -24.66 -32.20 -18.42
CA ASP A 131 -23.95 -33.12 -19.33
C ASP A 131 -22.95 -34.04 -18.59
N ASP A 132 -23.43 -34.78 -17.58
CA ASP A 132 -22.63 -35.66 -16.70
C ASP A 132 -21.49 -34.97 -15.91
N THR A 133 -21.45 -33.63 -15.90
CA THR A 133 -20.50 -32.84 -15.09
C THR A 133 -21.20 -32.10 -13.96
N VAL A 134 -20.63 -32.14 -12.76
CA VAL A 134 -21.13 -31.38 -11.61
C VAL A 134 -20.63 -29.94 -11.69
N ARG A 135 -21.56 -28.97 -11.70
CA ARG A 135 -21.24 -27.52 -11.72
C ARG A 135 -21.96 -26.79 -10.59
N THR A 136 -21.35 -25.71 -10.10
CA THR A 136 -21.98 -24.78 -9.16
C THR A 136 -23.16 -24.07 -9.84
N CYS A 137 -24.33 -24.09 -9.21
CA CYS A 137 -25.56 -23.50 -9.73
C CYS A 137 -26.48 -23.02 -8.59
N SER A 138 -27.58 -22.35 -8.93
CA SER A 138 -28.65 -21.99 -8.00
C SER A 138 -30.01 -22.23 -8.66
N GLY A 139 -30.99 -22.76 -7.94
CA GLY A 139 -32.35 -22.98 -8.45
C GLY A 139 -33.05 -24.21 -7.84
N GLU A 140 -34.27 -24.50 -8.31
CA GLU A 140 -35.08 -25.64 -7.84
C GLU A 140 -34.46 -27.00 -8.19
N ASP A 141 -33.68 -27.07 -9.27
CA ASP A 141 -32.98 -28.29 -9.72
C ASP A 141 -31.62 -28.51 -9.02
N ALA A 142 -31.20 -27.58 -8.16
CA ALA A 142 -29.93 -27.69 -7.46
C ALA A 142 -30.06 -28.63 -6.25
N PHE A 143 -29.19 -29.65 -6.17
CA PHE A 143 -29.01 -30.41 -4.95
C PHE A 143 -27.93 -29.76 -4.09
N PHE A 144 -28.04 -29.89 -2.77
CA PHE A 144 -27.04 -29.33 -1.86
C PHE A 144 -26.10 -30.40 -1.34
N THR A 145 -24.83 -30.03 -1.18
CA THR A 145 -23.84 -30.79 -0.42
C THR A 145 -23.24 -29.91 0.67
N TYR A 146 -22.83 -30.52 1.78
CA TYR A 146 -22.06 -29.83 2.81
C TYR A 146 -20.58 -30.13 2.61
N VAL A 147 -19.79 -29.08 2.41
CA VAL A 147 -18.33 -29.19 2.36
C VAL A 147 -17.75 -28.77 3.70
N SER A 148 -16.77 -29.53 4.18
CA SER A 148 -16.11 -29.22 5.44
C SER A 148 -14.94 -28.29 5.18
N CYS A 149 -14.97 -27.10 5.77
CA CYS A 149 -13.96 -26.07 5.62
C CYS A 149 -13.17 -25.91 6.91
N SER A 150 -11.86 -25.72 6.75
CA SER A 150 -10.94 -25.43 7.84
C SER A 150 -10.11 -24.21 7.48
N GLY A 151 -9.92 -23.33 8.46
CA GLY A 151 -9.18 -22.10 8.26
C GLY A 151 -8.32 -21.75 9.46
N ILE A 152 -7.28 -20.99 9.19
CA ILE A 152 -6.41 -20.36 10.17
C ILE A 152 -6.37 -18.87 9.87
N TYR A 153 -6.50 -18.05 10.90
CA TYR A 153 -6.31 -16.61 10.78
C TYR A 153 -5.33 -16.12 11.83
N ALA A 154 -4.49 -15.18 11.44
CA ALA A 154 -3.54 -14.51 12.31
C ALA A 154 -3.84 -13.02 12.33
N THR A 155 -3.82 -12.44 13.53
CA THR A 155 -4.00 -11.01 13.76
C THR A 155 -2.79 -10.46 14.50
N VAL A 156 -2.32 -9.30 14.08
CA VAL A 156 -1.23 -8.58 14.72
C VAL A 156 -1.56 -7.09 14.73
N SER A 157 -1.08 -6.39 15.74
CA SER A 157 -1.07 -4.93 15.78
C SER A 157 0.34 -4.43 16.00
N ALA A 158 0.63 -3.25 15.48
CA ALA A 158 1.83 -2.52 15.81
C ALA A 158 1.49 -1.06 16.04
N GLU A 159 2.29 -0.42 16.87
CA GLU A 159 2.33 1.02 17.02
C GLU A 159 3.62 1.52 16.36
N TYR A 160 3.54 2.62 15.62
CA TYR A 160 4.73 3.29 15.13
C TYR A 160 4.69 4.78 15.45
N GLU A 161 5.86 5.33 15.73
CA GLU A 161 6.09 6.74 16.04
C GLU A 161 7.31 7.22 15.23
N LEU A 162 7.27 8.45 14.74
CA LEU A 162 8.43 9.08 14.10
C LEU A 162 8.88 10.27 14.94
N VAL A 163 10.13 10.22 15.38
CA VAL A 163 10.79 11.33 16.08
C VAL A 163 11.97 11.85 15.27
N ASN A 164 12.36 13.11 15.48
CA ASN A 164 13.63 13.63 14.95
C ASN A 164 14.82 13.23 15.85
N SER A 165 16.02 13.63 15.47
CA SER A 165 17.25 13.41 16.25
C SER A 165 17.22 14.03 17.66
N ASN A 166 16.42 15.08 17.87
CA ASN A 166 16.20 15.71 19.18
C ASN A 166 15.09 15.02 20.02
N GLN A 167 14.57 13.86 19.58
CA GLN A 167 13.44 13.15 20.19
C GLN A 167 12.11 13.92 20.18
N GLU A 168 11.98 14.95 19.35
CA GLU A 168 10.69 15.62 19.13
C GLU A 168 9.78 14.73 18.27
N VAL A 169 8.54 14.59 18.71
CA VAL A 169 7.53 13.78 18.04
C VAL A 169 7.03 14.49 16.78
N ILE A 170 7.27 13.86 15.62
CA ILE A 170 6.84 14.36 14.31
C ILE A 170 5.59 13.65 13.83
N ILE A 171 5.55 12.32 13.97
CA ILE A 171 4.34 11.52 13.75
C ILE A 171 4.01 10.88 15.09
N PRO A 172 2.85 11.22 15.70
CA PRO A 172 2.47 10.63 16.97
C PRO A 172 2.21 9.13 16.82
N ALA A 173 2.33 8.43 17.93
CA ALA A 173 2.07 7.00 18.06
C ALA A 173 0.78 6.59 17.32
N THR A 174 0.95 5.81 16.25
CA THR A 174 -0.13 5.41 15.36
C THR A 174 -0.27 3.90 15.35
N THR A 175 -1.43 3.40 15.78
CA THR A 175 -1.72 1.96 15.77
C THR A 175 -2.16 1.46 14.40
N VAL A 176 -1.54 0.39 13.92
CA VAL A 176 -1.89 -0.34 12.70
C VAL A 176 -2.20 -1.78 13.05
N LYS A 177 -3.41 -2.23 12.67
CA LYS A 177 -3.82 -3.63 12.80
C LYS A 177 -3.83 -4.34 11.46
N ARG A 178 -3.49 -5.62 11.46
CA ARG A 178 -3.60 -6.50 10.29
C ARG A 178 -4.09 -7.88 10.67
N ARG A 179 -4.96 -8.41 9.82
CA ARG A 179 -5.45 -9.80 9.85
C ARG A 179 -5.17 -10.44 8.50
N VAL A 180 -4.72 -11.68 8.52
CA VAL A 180 -4.52 -12.52 7.34
C VAL A 180 -5.15 -13.88 7.60
N GLU A 181 -5.76 -14.45 6.57
CA GLU A 181 -6.47 -15.72 6.64
C GLU A 181 -5.88 -16.69 5.61
N SER A 182 -5.98 -17.98 5.92
CA SER A 182 -5.79 -19.08 4.98
C SER A 182 -6.88 -20.10 5.28
N GLU A 183 -7.59 -20.48 4.25
CA GLU A 183 -8.73 -21.38 4.35
C GLU A 183 -8.67 -22.42 3.25
N LYS A 184 -9.26 -23.57 3.53
CA LYS A 184 -9.44 -24.66 2.58
C LYS A 184 -10.73 -25.42 2.89
N CYS A 185 -11.53 -25.68 1.86
CA CYS A 185 -12.64 -26.62 1.91
C CYS A 185 -12.27 -28.01 1.35
N SER A 186 -13.02 -29.04 1.73
CA SER A 186 -12.74 -30.45 1.38
C SER A 186 -12.77 -30.74 -0.13
N ASP A 187 -13.47 -29.91 -0.89
CA ASP A 187 -13.60 -29.94 -2.35
C ASP A 187 -12.49 -29.15 -3.08
N GLU A 188 -11.61 -28.46 -2.35
CA GLU A 188 -10.50 -27.68 -2.91
C GLU A 188 -9.15 -28.42 -2.83
N SER A 189 -8.29 -28.18 -3.80
CA SER A 189 -6.88 -28.62 -3.75
C SER A 189 -6.02 -27.72 -2.85
N GLY A 190 -4.92 -28.25 -2.30
CA GLY A 190 -3.96 -27.47 -1.50
C GLY A 190 -4.01 -27.74 0.00
N SER A 191 -3.45 -26.85 0.81
CA SER A 191 -3.40 -26.98 2.27
C SER A 191 -3.56 -25.62 2.96
N VAL A 192 -4.16 -25.65 4.15
CA VAL A 192 -4.17 -24.49 5.06
C VAL A 192 -2.73 -24.21 5.49
N LEU A 193 -2.35 -22.94 5.55
CA LEU A 193 -1.02 -22.54 6.01
C LEU A 193 -0.74 -23.05 7.44
N SER A 194 0.52 -23.38 7.71
CA SER A 194 0.96 -23.69 9.07
C SER A 194 0.91 -22.45 9.98
N LYS A 195 0.87 -22.66 11.30
CA LYS A 195 0.95 -21.57 12.30
C LYS A 195 2.16 -20.66 12.04
N LYS A 196 3.33 -21.23 11.75
CA LYS A 196 4.55 -20.45 11.44
C LYS A 196 4.38 -19.62 10.17
N ALA A 197 3.85 -20.22 9.10
CA ALA A 197 3.68 -19.54 7.82
C ALA A 197 2.64 -18.41 7.89
N ILE A 198 1.52 -18.59 8.60
CA ILE A 198 0.51 -17.54 8.76
C ILE A 198 1.04 -16.40 9.65
N THR A 199 1.83 -16.70 10.69
CA THR A 199 2.50 -15.70 11.54
C THR A 199 3.45 -14.82 10.73
N GLU A 200 4.32 -15.44 9.93
CA GLU A 200 5.24 -14.69 9.08
C GLU A 200 4.50 -13.88 8.01
N LYS A 201 3.45 -14.45 7.40
CA LYS A 201 2.62 -13.77 6.41
C LYS A 201 1.91 -12.54 7.00
N VAL A 202 1.37 -12.62 8.22
CA VAL A 202 0.72 -11.47 8.86
C VAL A 202 1.72 -10.38 9.26
N GLN A 203 2.90 -10.74 9.77
CA GLN A 203 3.98 -9.79 10.10
C GLN A 203 4.48 -9.06 8.85
N ARG A 204 4.77 -9.78 7.76
CA ARG A 204 5.14 -9.16 6.48
C ARG A 204 4.03 -8.25 5.95
N SER A 205 2.77 -8.69 6.04
CA SER A 205 1.63 -7.87 5.62
C SER A 205 1.45 -6.62 6.46
N LEU A 206 1.77 -6.66 7.76
CA LEU A 206 1.78 -5.50 8.64
C LEU A 206 2.88 -4.52 8.22
N GLY A 207 4.10 -5.01 7.98
CA GLY A 207 5.22 -4.19 7.50
C GLY A 207 4.90 -3.45 6.21
N TYR A 208 4.28 -4.13 5.23
CA TYR A 208 3.82 -3.46 4.00
C TYR A 208 2.77 -2.38 4.28
N LYS A 209 1.88 -2.60 5.25
CA LYS A 209 0.83 -1.62 5.60
C LYS A 209 1.41 -0.37 6.25
N ILE A 210 2.42 -0.52 7.12
CA ILE A 210 3.15 0.59 7.75
C ILE A 210 3.93 1.36 6.68
N ALA A 211 4.79 0.69 5.91
CA ALA A 211 5.59 1.34 4.87
C ALA A 211 4.72 2.13 3.87
N ARG A 212 3.56 1.60 3.47
CA ARG A 212 2.63 2.29 2.57
C ARG A 212 2.03 3.59 3.14
N GLN A 213 2.06 3.83 4.45
CA GLN A 213 1.68 5.13 5.03
C GLN A 213 2.81 6.16 4.88
N LEU A 214 4.04 5.69 4.77
CA LEU A 214 5.29 6.46 4.88
C LEU A 214 6.00 6.68 3.55
N THR A 215 5.62 5.93 2.50
CA THR A 215 6.17 6.08 1.15
C THR A 215 5.20 6.82 0.22
N PRO A 216 5.71 7.57 -0.77
CA PRO A 216 4.90 8.07 -1.88
C PRO A 216 4.30 6.91 -2.68
N ARG A 217 3.24 7.21 -3.45
CA ARG A 217 2.62 6.25 -4.37
C ARG A 217 2.69 6.78 -5.80
N THR A 218 3.21 5.97 -6.70
CA THR A 218 3.10 6.22 -8.13
C THR A 218 1.68 5.90 -8.60
N ILE A 219 1.06 6.82 -9.32
CA ILE A 219 -0.15 6.61 -10.09
C ILE A 219 0.31 6.28 -11.51
N GLU A 220 0.16 5.03 -11.88
CA GLU A 220 0.68 4.47 -13.14
C GLU A 220 -0.12 4.91 -14.37
N ARG A 221 -1.34 5.44 -14.20
CA ARG A 221 -2.19 5.89 -15.32
C ARG A 221 -2.92 7.19 -15.01
N PRO A 222 -2.91 8.18 -15.92
CA PRO A 222 -3.71 9.39 -15.76
C PRO A 222 -5.20 9.15 -15.53
N ASN A 223 -5.77 8.04 -16.03
CA ASN A 223 -7.18 7.67 -15.80
C ASN A 223 -7.49 7.34 -14.33
N ASP A 224 -6.51 6.93 -13.53
CA ASP A 224 -6.70 6.63 -12.10
C ASP A 224 -6.87 7.92 -11.26
N LEU A 225 -6.46 9.08 -11.81
CA LEU A 225 -6.69 10.40 -11.20
C LEU A 225 -8.16 10.85 -11.31
N VAL A 226 -8.87 10.38 -12.34
CA VAL A 226 -10.24 10.84 -12.66
C VAL A 226 -11.26 10.25 -11.69
N THR A 227 -11.03 9.03 -11.21
CA THR A 227 -11.93 8.36 -10.25
C THR A 227 -11.91 8.90 -8.82
N SER A 228 -10.98 9.79 -8.46
CA SER A 228 -10.92 10.38 -7.11
C SER A 228 -11.50 11.80 -7.01
N LEU A 229 -12.02 12.36 -8.10
CA LEU A 229 -12.59 13.72 -8.12
C LEU A 229 -14.12 13.76 -8.07
N ASP A 230 -14.82 12.63 -8.09
CA ASP A 230 -16.26 12.55 -7.85
C ASP A 230 -16.52 11.85 -6.51
N VAL A 231 -16.53 12.62 -5.42
CA VAL A 231 -17.54 12.64 -4.34
C VAL A 231 -17.07 13.72 -3.35
N HIS A 232 -17.46 14.96 -3.61
CA HIS A 232 -18.06 15.86 -2.62
C HIS A 232 -18.28 17.22 -3.28
N ASP A 233 -19.49 17.43 -3.78
CA ASP A 233 -20.08 18.76 -3.79
C ASP A 233 -21.60 18.64 -3.66
N GLY A 234 -22.13 19.26 -2.60
CA GLY A 234 -23.44 19.88 -2.63
C GLY A 234 -24.62 19.07 -2.08
N GLU A 235 -24.74 19.01 -0.75
CA GLU A 235 -26.02 19.41 -0.15
C GLU A 235 -26.40 20.78 -0.72
N VAL A 236 -27.52 20.85 -1.45
CA VAL A 236 -28.27 22.10 -1.57
C VAL A 236 -29.70 21.79 -1.15
N ALA A 237 -30.00 22.18 0.08
CA ALA A 237 -31.35 22.43 0.53
C ALA A 237 -32.05 23.37 -0.47
N ARG A 238 -33.26 22.99 -0.90
CA ARG A 238 -34.27 23.94 -1.34
C ARG A 238 -35.62 23.54 -0.78
N SER A 239 -36.04 24.33 0.20
CA SER A 239 -37.44 24.65 0.48
C SER A 239 -38.12 25.19 -0.77
N VAL A 240 -39.24 24.59 -1.17
CA VAL A 240 -40.56 25.22 -1.32
C VAL A 240 -41.60 24.16 -0.98
#